data_AF-A0A0G3GWZ2-F1
#
_entry.id   AF-A0A0G3GWZ2-F1
#
_cell.length_a   1.000
_cell.length_b   1.000
_cell.length_c   1.000
_cell.angle_alpha   90.00
_cell.angle_beta   90.00
_cell.angle_gamma   90.00
#
_symmetry.space_group_name_H-M   'P 1'
#
loop_
_entity.id
_entity.type
_entity.pdbx_description
1 polymer ?
#
loop_
_entity_poly.entity_id
_entity_poly.type
_entity_poly.pdbx_seq_one_letter_code
_entity_poly.pdbx_strand_id
1 'polypeptide(L)'
;MPVDQIATAVARVETALGCPLPSDFRDFVLSPEHADSVETVSFLDQVDSGVWDEDFPFEPHPHRFDVDSAITKIIESDDMDEGFAQLNAFLDESFDKPARRGAVVLGEDFCTDDRYLLVLRGLSRGQVWFSAINYNQVLVTPVHHPVTGSPLGFSQWYQLWLNPYRLTAQKPKKLNEAGIAHVRLLSPETQTALQYHAAHGQLRGLAESAISRIRKKTDVPESAEFLDPYSNQWKPVRKAVVAIWLGGQIPQ
;
A
#
# COMPACT_ATOMS: atom_id res chain seq x y z
N MET A 1 -11.25 15.46 16.43
CA MET A 1 -10.59 15.15 17.73
C MET A 1 -9.72 16.33 18.21
N PRO A 2 -9.47 16.58 19.52
CA PRO A 2 -8.62 17.68 19.97
C PRO A 2 -7.14 17.48 19.60
N VAL A 3 -6.51 18.48 18.96
CA VAL A 3 -5.09 18.45 18.53
C VAL A 3 -4.13 18.13 19.68
N ASP A 4 -4.43 18.60 20.89
CA ASP A 4 -3.62 18.37 22.09
C ASP A 4 -3.53 16.88 22.48
N GLN A 5 -4.58 16.10 22.19
CA GLN A 5 -4.58 14.66 22.44
C GLN A 5 -3.64 13.92 21.47
N ILE A 6 -3.64 14.33 20.20
CA ILE A 6 -2.76 13.75 19.18
C ILE A 6 -1.29 14.08 19.48
N ALA A 7 -0.98 15.32 19.82
CA ALA A 7 0.38 15.72 20.18
C ALA A 7 0.91 14.95 21.39
N THR A 8 0.05 14.70 22.38
CA THR A 8 0.39 13.89 23.56
C THR A 8 0.65 12.43 23.18
N ALA A 9 -0.19 11.85 22.31
CA ALA A 9 0.01 10.50 21.80
C ALA A 9 1.31 10.35 21.01
N VAL A 10 1.61 11.29 20.11
CA VAL A 10 2.88 11.34 19.37
C VAL A 10 4.06 11.37 20.33
N ALA A 11 4.06 12.29 21.31
CA ALA A 11 5.16 12.38 22.27
C ALA A 11 5.36 11.10 23.10
N ARG A 12 4.26 10.43 23.49
CA ARG A 12 4.32 9.14 24.19
C ARG A 12 4.98 8.05 23.33
N VAL A 13 4.54 7.90 22.09
CA VAL A 13 5.07 6.90 21.17
C VAL A 13 6.53 7.21 20.83
N GLU A 14 6.90 8.47 20.53
CA GLU A 14 8.29 8.87 20.29
C GLU A 14 9.20 8.59 21.49
N THR A 15 8.69 8.77 22.71
CA THR A 15 9.42 8.43 23.94
C THR A 15 9.65 6.91 24.04
N ALA A 16 8.63 6.10 23.77
CA ALA A 16 8.74 4.64 23.81
C ALA A 16 9.67 4.09 22.70
N LEU A 17 9.58 4.66 21.50
CA LEU A 17 10.48 4.35 20.38
C LEU A 17 11.94 4.75 20.67
N GLY A 18 12.17 5.74 21.52
CA GLY A 18 13.47 6.36 21.74
C GLY A 18 13.93 7.26 20.58
N CYS A 19 13.04 7.60 19.64
CA CYS A 19 13.31 8.50 18.52
C CYS A 19 12.01 9.13 18.00
N PRO A 20 12.09 10.25 17.26
CA PRO A 20 10.91 10.84 16.63
C PRO A 20 10.24 9.88 15.64
N LEU A 21 8.95 10.08 15.34
CA LEU A 21 8.28 9.40 14.23
C LEU A 21 8.95 9.79 12.89
N PRO A 22 8.83 8.99 11.81
CA PRO A 22 9.17 9.44 10.47
C PRO A 22 8.52 10.81 10.18
N SER A 23 9.30 11.77 9.71
CA SER A 23 8.88 13.19 9.70
C SER A 23 7.62 13.42 8.90
N ASP A 24 7.49 12.74 7.76
CA ASP A 24 6.33 12.85 6.88
C ASP A 24 5.06 12.27 7.49
N PHE A 25 5.16 11.15 8.22
CA PHE A 25 4.05 10.61 9.00
C PHE A 25 3.72 11.47 10.22
N ARG A 26 4.74 11.98 10.92
CA ARG A 26 4.58 12.87 12.08
C ARG A 26 3.82 14.14 11.70
N ASP A 27 4.21 14.78 10.62
CA ASP A 27 3.56 16.00 10.12
C ASP A 27 2.12 15.70 9.68
N PHE A 28 1.89 14.53 9.08
CA PHE A 28 0.56 14.07 8.71
C PHE A 28 -0.37 13.91 9.93
N VAL A 29 0.02 13.14 10.95
CA VAL A 29 -0.86 12.89 12.10
C VAL A 29 -1.10 14.15 12.93
N LEU A 30 -0.12 15.05 13.01
CA LEU A 30 -0.26 16.34 13.71
C LEU A 30 -1.06 17.37 12.92
N SER A 31 -1.35 17.12 11.63
CA SER A 31 -2.13 18.03 10.81
C SER A 31 -3.61 18.02 11.21
N PRO A 32 -4.23 19.19 11.50
CA PRO A 32 -5.67 19.27 11.74
C PRO A 32 -6.52 18.75 10.58
N GLU A 33 -6.01 18.82 9.34
CA GLU A 33 -6.71 18.34 8.14
C GLU A 33 -6.85 16.81 8.11
N HIS A 34 -5.98 16.10 8.83
CA HIS A 34 -5.93 14.63 8.87
C HIS A 34 -6.31 14.08 10.25
N ALA A 35 -6.81 14.91 11.16
CA ALA A 35 -7.13 14.52 12.53
C ALA A 35 -8.15 13.36 12.59
N ASP A 36 -9.10 13.33 11.66
CA ASP A 36 -10.14 12.29 11.58
C ASP A 36 -9.92 11.31 10.41
N SER A 37 -8.69 11.26 9.86
CA SER A 37 -8.32 10.27 8.83
C SER A 37 -8.19 8.86 9.43
N VAL A 38 -8.37 7.83 8.60
CA VAL A 38 -8.27 6.42 9.03
C VAL A 38 -6.87 6.13 9.59
N GLU A 39 -5.83 6.68 8.96
CA GLU A 39 -4.43 6.53 9.37
C GLU A 39 -4.19 7.13 10.75
N THR A 40 -4.70 8.34 11.01
CA THR A 40 -4.55 9.01 12.31
C THR A 40 -5.35 8.28 13.39
N VAL A 41 -6.59 7.87 13.11
CA VAL A 41 -7.42 7.12 14.06
C VAL A 41 -6.75 5.78 14.39
N SER A 42 -6.29 5.04 13.38
CA SER A 42 -5.60 3.76 13.57
C SER A 42 -4.33 3.91 14.40
N PHE A 43 -3.54 4.97 14.17
CA PHE A 43 -2.37 5.27 15.01
C PHE A 43 -2.76 5.44 16.48
N LEU A 44 -3.82 6.21 16.76
CA LEU A 44 -4.25 6.50 18.12
C LEU A 44 -4.80 5.27 18.85
N ASP A 45 -5.54 4.42 18.14
CA ASP A 45 -6.04 3.15 18.68
C ASP A 45 -4.90 2.21 19.09
N GLN A 46 -3.73 2.36 18.46
CA GLN A 46 -2.54 1.56 18.76
C GLN A 46 -1.66 2.14 19.85
N VAL A 47 -1.82 3.41 20.26
CA VAL A 47 -0.89 4.10 21.21
C VAL A 47 -0.62 3.29 22.48
N ASP A 48 -1.66 2.70 23.05
CA ASP A 48 -1.59 1.95 24.31
C ASP A 48 -1.32 0.44 24.12
N SER A 49 -1.52 -0.08 22.91
CA SER A 49 -1.42 -1.52 22.61
C SER A 49 -0.22 -1.90 21.73
N GLY A 50 0.44 -0.91 21.11
CA GLY A 50 1.59 -1.12 20.23
C GLY A 50 2.85 -1.52 20.98
N VAL A 51 3.68 -2.33 20.31
CA VAL A 51 4.95 -2.81 20.84
C VAL A 51 6.06 -1.91 20.31
N TRP A 52 6.29 -0.77 20.96
CA TRP A 52 7.13 0.32 20.45
C TRP A 52 8.63 0.16 20.74
N ASP A 53 8.98 -0.63 21.73
CA ASP A 53 10.34 -0.80 22.24
C ASP A 53 11.12 -1.95 21.58
N GLU A 54 10.44 -2.76 20.76
CA GLU A 54 11.03 -3.82 19.97
C GLU A 54 11.22 -3.40 18.50
N ASP A 55 12.31 -3.87 17.89
CA ASP A 55 12.59 -3.61 16.48
C ASP A 55 11.69 -4.47 15.58
N PHE A 56 11.25 -3.89 14.45
CA PHE A 56 10.58 -4.65 13.40
C PHE A 56 11.54 -5.72 12.83
N PRO A 57 11.21 -7.03 12.93
CA PRO A 57 12.20 -8.09 12.78
C PRO A 57 12.36 -8.60 11.34
N PHE A 58 11.52 -8.18 10.40
CA PHE A 58 11.54 -8.71 9.03
C PHE A 58 12.59 -8.03 8.16
N GLU A 59 13.29 -8.84 7.38
CA GLU A 59 14.27 -8.38 6.40
C GLU A 59 13.60 -8.13 5.04
N PRO A 60 14.17 -7.29 4.16
CA PRO A 60 13.56 -6.93 2.87
C PRO A 60 13.31 -8.08 1.89
N HIS A 61 13.74 -9.30 2.23
CA HIS A 61 13.45 -10.49 1.47
C HIS A 61 12.15 -11.13 2.01
N PRO A 62 11.21 -11.52 1.14
CA PRO A 62 9.90 -12.00 1.58
C PRO A 62 10.06 -13.26 2.41
N HIS A 63 9.57 -13.21 3.65
CA HIS A 63 9.39 -14.39 4.48
C HIS A 63 8.18 -15.15 3.95
N ARG A 64 8.41 -16.37 3.45
CA ARG A 64 7.35 -17.26 2.97
C ARG A 64 7.26 -18.48 3.87
N PHE A 65 6.09 -18.70 4.41
CA PHE A 65 5.72 -19.98 5.02
C PHE A 65 4.81 -20.72 4.04
N ASP A 66 5.10 -21.99 3.80
CA ASP A 66 4.30 -22.86 2.93
C ASP A 66 3.03 -23.29 3.66
N VAL A 67 2.01 -22.42 3.59
CA VAL A 67 0.73 -22.67 4.24
C VAL A 67 0.00 -23.83 3.57
N ASP A 68 0.18 -24.04 2.26
CA ASP A 68 -0.47 -25.13 1.51
C ASP A 68 -0.06 -26.50 2.04
N SER A 69 1.23 -26.71 2.31
CA SER A 69 1.71 -27.95 2.93
C SER A 69 1.17 -28.12 4.36
N ALA A 70 1.09 -27.04 5.14
CA ALA A 70 0.53 -27.08 6.49
C ALA A 70 -0.97 -27.43 6.47
N ILE A 71 -1.75 -26.81 5.58
CA ILE A 71 -3.16 -27.10 5.39
C ILE A 71 -3.38 -28.53 4.91
N THR A 72 -2.58 -29.02 3.96
CA THR A 72 -2.73 -30.38 3.45
C THR A 72 -2.60 -31.39 4.59
N LYS A 73 -1.64 -31.20 5.49
CA LYS A 73 -1.46 -32.05 6.67
C LYS A 73 -2.63 -31.97 7.65
N ILE A 74 -3.25 -30.80 7.80
CA ILE A 74 -4.42 -30.61 8.67
C ILE A 74 -5.64 -31.32 8.08
N ILE A 75 -5.87 -31.19 6.77
CA ILE A 75 -6.98 -31.86 6.07
C ILE A 75 -6.81 -33.39 6.12
N GLU A 76 -5.58 -33.88 6.07
CA GLU A 76 -5.26 -35.31 6.18
C GLU A 76 -5.27 -35.83 7.63
N SER A 77 -5.46 -34.97 8.63
CA SER A 77 -5.49 -35.34 10.04
C SER A 77 -6.89 -35.73 10.54
N ASP A 78 -6.94 -36.51 11.62
CA ASP A 78 -8.20 -36.97 12.23
C ASP A 78 -8.96 -35.85 12.97
N ASP A 79 -8.29 -34.74 13.32
CA ASP A 79 -8.88 -33.58 14.03
C ASP A 79 -8.49 -32.26 13.35
N MET A 80 -9.30 -31.87 12.36
CA MET A 80 -9.08 -30.64 11.58
C MET A 80 -9.22 -29.37 12.44
N ASP A 81 -10.12 -29.36 13.42
CA ASP A 81 -10.38 -28.18 14.24
C ASP A 81 -9.17 -27.87 15.13
N GLU A 82 -8.57 -28.90 15.74
CA GLU A 82 -7.33 -28.75 16.49
C GLU A 82 -6.17 -28.31 15.56
N GLY A 83 -6.08 -28.90 14.37
CA GLY A 83 -5.05 -28.55 13.38
C GLY A 83 -5.10 -27.08 12.95
N PHE A 84 -6.29 -26.54 12.66
CA PHE A 84 -6.47 -25.12 12.33
C PHE A 84 -6.19 -24.21 13.53
N ALA A 85 -6.57 -24.60 14.74
CA ALA A 85 -6.27 -23.82 15.95
C ALA A 85 -4.75 -23.72 16.18
N GLN A 86 -4.02 -24.82 16.02
CA GLN A 86 -2.55 -24.84 16.13
C GLN A 86 -1.89 -24.00 15.04
N LEU A 87 -2.36 -24.09 13.79
CA LEU A 87 -1.85 -23.26 12.71
C LEU A 87 -2.06 -21.77 13.00
N ASN A 88 -3.26 -21.36 13.41
CA ASN A 88 -3.55 -19.97 13.74
C ASN A 88 -2.67 -19.46 14.89
N ALA A 89 -2.47 -20.26 15.95
CA ALA A 89 -1.58 -19.91 17.05
C ALA A 89 -0.12 -19.75 16.58
N PHE A 90 0.34 -20.64 15.70
CA PHE A 90 1.67 -20.55 15.11
C PHE A 90 1.83 -19.29 14.25
N LEU A 91 0.85 -18.99 13.39
CA LEU A 91 0.85 -17.81 12.53
C LEU A 91 0.86 -16.52 13.34
N ASP A 92 0.06 -16.46 14.40
CA ASP A 92 -0.02 -15.32 15.32
C ASP A 92 1.32 -15.06 16.02
N GLU A 93 1.90 -16.08 16.66
CA GLU A 93 3.15 -15.94 17.42
C GLU A 93 4.38 -15.74 16.53
N SER A 94 4.42 -16.39 15.37
CA SER A 94 5.62 -16.39 14.51
C SER A 94 5.64 -15.25 13.50
N PHE A 95 4.47 -14.67 13.18
CA PHE A 95 4.37 -13.65 12.14
C PHE A 95 3.53 -12.43 12.56
N ASP A 96 2.27 -12.57 12.98
CA ASP A 96 1.39 -11.41 13.22
C ASP A 96 1.89 -10.54 14.38
N LYS A 97 2.18 -11.14 15.54
CA LYS A 97 2.77 -10.42 16.69
C LYS A 97 4.12 -9.79 16.35
N PRO A 98 5.08 -10.52 15.74
CA PRO A 98 6.31 -9.92 15.24
C PRO A 98 6.11 -8.73 14.29
N ALA A 99 5.10 -8.76 13.43
CA ALA A 99 4.87 -7.69 12.44
C ALA A 99 4.41 -6.37 13.07
N ARG A 100 3.87 -6.41 14.30
CA ARG A 100 3.45 -5.22 15.06
C ARG A 100 4.59 -4.57 15.86
N ARG A 101 5.75 -5.24 15.98
CA ARG A 101 6.89 -4.71 16.72
C ARG A 101 7.51 -3.53 15.99
N GLY A 102 7.63 -2.40 16.68
CA GLY A 102 8.24 -1.21 16.14
C GLY A 102 7.52 -0.67 14.89
N ALA A 103 6.25 -0.98 14.69
CA ALA A 103 5.48 -0.61 13.51
C ALA A 103 4.06 -0.16 13.88
N VAL A 104 3.45 0.66 13.04
CA VAL A 104 2.06 1.09 13.16
C VAL A 104 1.27 0.63 11.94
N VAL A 105 0.06 0.08 12.17
CA VAL A 105 -0.89 -0.20 11.10
C VAL A 105 -1.44 1.12 10.55
N LEU A 106 -1.35 1.33 9.23
CA LEU A 106 -1.82 2.54 8.55
C LEU A 106 -3.31 2.48 8.18
N GLY A 107 -3.91 1.29 8.20
CA GLY A 107 -5.32 1.05 7.93
C GLY A 107 -5.59 -0.44 7.84
N GLU A 108 -6.81 -0.84 8.21
CA GLU A 108 -7.31 -2.20 8.05
C GLU A 108 -8.23 -2.24 6.82
N ASP A 109 -7.96 -3.16 5.89
CA ASP A 109 -8.97 -3.52 4.91
C ASP A 109 -9.92 -4.51 5.62
N PHE A 110 -11.10 -4.04 6.06
CA PHE A 110 -12.02 -4.80 6.94
C PHE A 110 -12.51 -6.15 6.39
N CYS A 111 -12.13 -6.50 5.16
CA CYS A 111 -12.49 -7.76 4.50
C CYS A 111 -11.35 -8.79 4.45
N THR A 112 -10.09 -8.42 4.71
CA THR A 112 -8.94 -9.35 4.69
C THR A 112 -7.97 -9.05 5.84
N ASP A 113 -7.24 -10.06 6.31
CA ASP A 113 -6.16 -9.86 7.29
C ASP A 113 -4.94 -9.10 6.71
N ASP A 114 -5.12 -8.44 5.57
CA ASP A 114 -4.09 -7.73 4.83
C ASP A 114 -3.96 -6.29 5.35
N ARG A 115 -2.73 -5.88 5.68
CA ARG A 115 -2.46 -4.60 6.35
C ARG A 115 -1.24 -3.92 5.76
N TYR A 116 -1.29 -2.59 5.72
CA TYR A 116 -0.11 -1.77 5.50
C TYR A 116 0.47 -1.32 6.84
N LEU A 117 1.77 -1.52 7.00
CA LEU A 117 2.52 -1.21 8.21
C LEU A 117 3.53 -0.12 7.89
N LEU A 118 3.59 0.94 8.69
CA LEU A 118 4.74 1.86 8.68
C LEU A 118 5.71 1.42 9.77
N VAL A 119 6.94 1.11 9.37
CA VAL A 119 8.00 0.74 10.32
C VAL A 119 8.52 2.00 11.00
N LEU A 120 8.41 2.05 12.33
CA LEU A 120 8.81 3.15 13.19
C LEU A 120 10.17 2.89 13.87
N ARG A 121 10.57 1.62 14.01
CA ARG A 121 11.82 1.19 14.68
C ARG A 121 12.46 -0.03 13.99
N GLY A 122 13.79 -0.08 13.99
CA GLY A 122 14.59 -1.14 13.36
C GLY A 122 15.21 -0.73 12.02
N LEU A 123 15.82 -1.69 11.31
CA LEU A 123 16.57 -1.44 10.07
C LEU A 123 15.70 -0.86 8.93
N SER A 124 14.42 -1.22 8.92
CA SER A 124 13.45 -0.81 7.89
C SER A 124 12.70 0.49 8.24
N ARG A 125 13.15 1.23 9.27
CA ARG A 125 12.48 2.45 9.75
C ARG A 125 12.19 3.43 8.62
N GLY A 126 10.95 3.91 8.59
CA GLY A 126 10.42 4.86 7.61
C GLY A 126 9.87 4.20 6.34
N GLN A 127 9.94 2.88 6.22
CA GLN A 127 9.40 2.15 5.07
C GLN A 127 7.98 1.64 5.36
N VAL A 128 7.16 1.59 4.31
CA VAL A 128 5.85 0.94 4.33
C VAL A 128 5.99 -0.51 3.88
N TRP A 129 5.34 -1.40 4.62
CA TRP A 129 5.35 -2.84 4.43
C TRP A 129 3.93 -3.35 4.25
N PHE A 130 3.79 -4.41 3.46
CA PHE A 130 2.57 -5.15 3.29
C PHE A 130 2.65 -6.44 4.12
N SER A 131 1.61 -6.71 4.90
CA SER A 131 1.49 -7.89 5.73
C SER A 131 0.17 -8.59 5.40
N ALA A 132 0.27 -9.81 4.89
CA ALA A 132 -0.86 -10.72 4.69
C ALA A 132 -0.52 -12.04 5.37
N ILE A 133 -1.10 -12.27 6.55
CA ILE A 133 -0.80 -13.43 7.40
C ILE A 133 -2.13 -14.10 7.71
N ASN A 134 -2.43 -15.18 6.99
CA ASN A 134 -3.63 -15.98 7.19
C ASN A 134 -3.40 -17.41 6.68
N TYR A 135 -4.43 -18.25 6.77
CA TYR A 135 -4.36 -19.63 6.32
C TYR A 135 -4.20 -19.78 4.79
N ASN A 136 -4.27 -18.74 3.98
CA ASN A 136 -3.98 -18.85 2.54
C ASN A 136 -2.55 -18.42 2.20
N GLN A 137 -1.94 -17.55 3.01
CA GLN A 137 -0.61 -17.02 2.74
C GLN A 137 0.04 -16.41 3.98
N VAL A 138 1.36 -16.50 4.03
CA VAL A 138 2.21 -15.68 4.91
C VAL A 138 3.13 -14.87 4.02
N LEU A 139 2.87 -13.57 3.97
CA LEU A 139 3.63 -12.61 3.20
C LEU A 139 3.82 -11.34 4.03
N VAL A 140 5.08 -11.09 4.42
CA VAL A 140 5.49 -9.82 5.04
C VAL A 140 6.64 -9.28 4.20
N THR A 141 6.44 -8.12 3.56
CA THR A 141 7.37 -7.64 2.54
C THR A 141 7.31 -6.12 2.36
N PRO A 142 8.43 -5.45 2.03
CA PRO A 142 8.42 -4.02 1.78
C PRO A 142 7.62 -3.68 0.52
N VAL A 143 6.93 -2.56 0.60
CA VAL A 143 6.22 -1.99 -0.53
C VAL A 143 7.17 -1.13 -1.34
N HIS A 144 7.22 -1.34 -2.66
CA HIS A 144 8.10 -0.61 -3.55
C HIS A 144 7.36 0.35 -4.48
N HIS A 145 8.05 1.42 -4.89
CA HIS A 145 7.55 2.34 -5.88
C HIS A 145 7.45 1.65 -7.26
N PRO A 146 6.28 1.70 -7.94
CA PRO A 146 6.01 1.01 -9.20
C PRO A 146 7.00 1.23 -10.35
N VAL A 147 7.69 2.36 -10.33
CA VAL A 147 8.62 2.76 -11.39
C VAL A 147 10.08 2.62 -10.97
N THR A 148 10.40 2.96 -9.73
CA THR A 148 11.81 3.06 -9.29
C THR A 148 12.27 1.80 -8.57
N GLY A 149 11.34 0.96 -8.13
CA GLY A 149 11.64 -0.23 -7.33
C GLY A 149 12.22 0.09 -5.97
N SER A 150 12.15 1.35 -5.51
CA SER A 150 12.65 1.76 -4.19
C SER A 150 11.57 1.56 -3.13
N PRO A 151 11.90 1.17 -1.88
CA PRO A 151 10.92 1.09 -0.81
C PRO A 151 10.19 2.42 -0.61
N LEU A 152 8.88 2.36 -0.39
CA LEU A 152 8.05 3.53 -0.17
C LEU A 152 8.14 4.02 1.28
N GLY A 153 8.24 5.33 1.46
CA GLY A 153 7.88 5.99 2.71
C GLY A 153 6.37 6.25 2.82
N PHE A 154 5.92 6.74 3.99
CA PHE A 154 4.50 6.99 4.27
C PHE A 154 3.85 7.91 3.23
N SER A 155 4.42 9.10 2.97
CA SER A 155 3.81 10.05 2.02
C SER A 155 3.70 9.50 0.61
N GLN A 156 4.71 8.75 0.16
CA GLN A 156 4.69 8.17 -1.18
C GLN A 156 3.63 7.06 -1.29
N TRP A 157 3.54 6.20 -0.27
CA TRP A 157 2.48 5.20 -0.18
C TRP A 157 1.10 5.83 -0.13
N TYR A 158 0.89 6.84 0.72
CA TYR A 158 -0.41 7.50 0.89
C TYR A 158 -0.89 8.17 -0.40
N GLN A 159 0.02 8.80 -1.17
CA GLN A 159 -0.30 9.36 -2.47
C GLN A 159 -0.70 8.29 -3.51
N LEU A 160 -0.05 7.13 -3.48
CA LEU A 160 -0.43 6.00 -4.34
C LEU A 160 -1.76 5.37 -3.91
N TRP A 161 -2.03 5.32 -2.61
CA TRP A 161 -3.28 4.81 -2.07
C TRP A 161 -4.47 5.71 -2.45
N LEU A 162 -4.34 7.04 -2.29
CA LEU A 162 -5.36 8.01 -2.70
C LEU A 162 -5.57 8.05 -4.21
N ASN A 163 -4.49 7.91 -4.98
CA ASN A 163 -4.51 8.00 -6.43
C ASN A 163 -3.85 6.76 -7.04
N PRO A 164 -4.54 5.61 -7.10
CA PRO A 164 -3.90 4.36 -7.52
C PRO A 164 -3.77 4.23 -9.04
N TYR A 165 -4.48 5.04 -9.83
CA TYR A 165 -4.57 4.82 -11.27
C TYR A 165 -3.59 5.70 -12.08
N ARG A 166 -2.83 5.08 -12.98
CA ARG A 166 -1.92 5.78 -13.91
C ARG A 166 -2.12 5.31 -15.34
N LEU A 167 -1.94 6.21 -16.30
CA LEU A 167 -1.81 5.83 -17.70
C LEU A 167 -0.40 5.31 -17.95
N THR A 168 -0.30 4.24 -18.74
CA THR A 168 0.98 3.74 -19.21
C THR A 168 0.90 3.15 -20.62
N ALA A 169 2.03 3.21 -21.35
CA ALA A 169 2.24 2.48 -22.59
C ALA A 169 2.88 1.10 -22.37
N GLN A 170 3.15 0.73 -21.12
CA GLN A 170 3.71 -0.55 -20.74
C GLN A 170 2.77 -1.69 -21.15
N LYS A 171 3.35 -2.79 -21.63
CA LYS A 171 2.57 -3.95 -22.02
C LYS A 171 1.94 -4.61 -20.78
N PRO A 172 0.66 -5.04 -20.84
CA PRO A 172 -0.01 -5.81 -19.80
C PRO A 172 0.84 -6.91 -19.13
N LYS A 173 1.53 -7.72 -19.94
CA LYS A 173 2.39 -8.79 -19.44
C LYS A 173 3.46 -8.27 -18.46
N LYS A 174 4.11 -7.16 -18.80
CA LYS A 174 5.15 -6.56 -17.95
C LYS A 174 4.58 -5.91 -16.68
N LEU A 175 3.33 -5.46 -16.71
CA LEU A 175 2.66 -4.95 -15.51
C LEU A 175 2.35 -6.10 -14.55
N ASN A 176 1.81 -7.21 -15.06
CA ASN A 176 1.53 -8.40 -14.27
C ASN A 176 2.81 -9.02 -13.66
N GLU A 177 3.89 -9.09 -14.43
CA GLU A 177 5.22 -9.52 -13.93
C GLU A 177 5.73 -8.63 -12.78
N ALA A 178 5.30 -7.37 -12.76
CA ALA A 178 5.67 -6.40 -11.74
C ALA A 178 4.64 -6.31 -10.61
N GLY A 179 3.68 -7.24 -10.52
CA GLY A 179 2.62 -7.23 -9.50
C GLY A 179 1.59 -6.11 -9.68
N ILE A 180 1.54 -5.46 -10.84
CA ILE A 180 0.63 -4.34 -11.13
C ILE A 180 -0.55 -4.83 -11.95
N ALA A 181 -1.76 -4.64 -11.42
CA ALA A 181 -2.98 -4.89 -12.16
C ALA A 181 -3.19 -3.84 -13.26
N HIS A 182 -3.87 -4.21 -14.33
CA HIS A 182 -4.18 -3.30 -15.43
C HIS A 182 -5.63 -3.46 -15.88
N VAL A 183 -6.23 -2.34 -16.30
CA VAL A 183 -7.57 -2.31 -16.91
C VAL A 183 -7.53 -1.62 -18.26
N ARG A 184 -8.54 -1.92 -19.08
CA ARG A 184 -8.64 -1.35 -20.43
C ARG A 184 -9.06 0.11 -20.37
N LEU A 185 -8.57 0.87 -21.35
CA LEU A 185 -9.05 2.22 -21.63
C LEU A 185 -10.58 2.22 -21.78
N LEU A 186 -11.25 3.21 -21.19
CA LEU A 186 -12.71 3.44 -21.10
C LEU A 186 -13.41 2.85 -19.86
N SER A 187 -12.67 2.30 -18.92
CA SER A 187 -13.21 1.98 -17.59
C SER A 187 -13.38 3.24 -16.72
N PRO A 188 -14.15 3.20 -15.61
CA PRO A 188 -14.21 4.32 -14.66
C PRO A 188 -12.82 4.77 -14.18
N GLU A 189 -11.91 3.82 -13.93
CA GLU A 189 -10.51 4.06 -13.52
C GLU A 189 -9.72 4.84 -14.57
N THR A 190 -10.11 4.74 -15.84
CA THR A 190 -9.52 5.54 -16.92
C THR A 190 -9.76 7.03 -16.71
N GLN A 191 -10.95 7.42 -16.25
CA GLN A 191 -11.25 8.83 -16.00
C GLN A 191 -10.39 9.37 -14.85
N THR A 192 -10.28 8.61 -13.77
CA THR A 192 -9.42 8.95 -12.62
C THR A 192 -7.94 9.06 -13.04
N ALA A 193 -7.44 8.11 -13.84
CA ALA A 193 -6.07 8.19 -14.37
C ALA A 193 -5.87 9.44 -15.24
N LEU A 194 -6.80 9.74 -16.15
CA LEU A 194 -6.72 10.93 -16.99
C LEU A 194 -6.74 12.23 -16.18
N GLN A 195 -7.62 12.32 -15.17
CA GLN A 195 -7.69 13.46 -14.27
C GLN A 195 -6.39 13.64 -13.50
N TYR A 196 -5.83 12.55 -12.97
CA TYR A 196 -4.52 12.57 -12.31
C TYR A 196 -3.45 13.15 -13.25
N HIS A 197 -3.31 12.60 -14.45
CA HIS A 197 -2.31 13.08 -15.40
C HIS A 197 -2.55 14.55 -15.80
N ALA A 198 -3.81 14.99 -15.93
CA ALA A 198 -4.13 16.39 -16.19
C ALA A 198 -3.70 17.32 -15.05
N ALA A 199 -4.05 16.98 -13.81
CA ALA A 199 -3.73 17.77 -12.62
C ALA A 199 -2.22 17.93 -12.40
N HIS A 200 -1.42 16.97 -12.86
CA HIS A 200 0.04 16.97 -12.72
C HIS A 200 0.78 17.50 -13.96
N GLY A 201 0.08 18.07 -14.96
CA GLY A 201 0.71 18.54 -16.20
C GLY A 201 1.29 17.43 -17.08
N GLN A 202 0.84 16.19 -16.86
CA GLN A 202 1.27 14.96 -17.54
C GLN A 202 0.27 14.53 -18.62
N LEU A 203 -0.65 15.41 -19.02
CA LEU A 203 -1.61 15.21 -20.10
C LEU A 203 -1.63 16.46 -20.99
N ARG A 204 -1.64 16.26 -22.32
CA ARG A 204 -1.78 17.33 -23.30
C ARG A 204 -2.68 16.90 -24.45
N GLY A 205 -3.25 17.87 -25.16
CA GLY A 205 -4.17 17.61 -26.28
C GLY A 205 -5.54 17.07 -25.86
N LEU A 206 -5.85 17.05 -24.56
CA LEU A 206 -7.15 16.70 -24.00
C LEU A 206 -7.42 17.58 -22.78
N ALA A 207 -8.48 18.39 -22.84
CA ALA A 207 -8.86 19.28 -21.74
C ALA A 207 -9.56 18.50 -20.61
N GLU A 208 -9.38 18.96 -19.38
CA GLU A 208 -9.96 18.33 -18.18
C GLU A 208 -11.49 18.21 -18.26
N SER A 209 -12.15 19.28 -18.73
CA SER A 209 -13.62 19.30 -18.94
C SER A 209 -14.13 18.30 -19.99
N ALA A 210 -13.24 17.78 -20.84
CA ALA A 210 -13.57 16.76 -21.83
C ALA A 210 -13.41 15.33 -21.28
N ILE A 211 -12.64 15.11 -20.21
CA ILE A 211 -12.36 13.77 -19.66
C ILE A 211 -13.65 13.06 -19.24
N SER A 212 -14.53 13.75 -18.52
CA SER A 212 -15.81 13.20 -18.03
C SER A 212 -16.81 12.89 -19.14
N ARG A 213 -16.54 13.32 -20.39
CA ARG A 213 -17.39 13.11 -21.57
C ARG A 213 -16.92 11.95 -22.45
N ILE A 214 -15.76 11.35 -22.16
CA ILE A 214 -15.24 10.21 -22.93
C ILE A 214 -16.15 9.00 -22.68
N ARG A 215 -16.71 8.44 -23.76
CA ARG A 215 -17.54 7.22 -23.74
C ARG A 215 -17.00 6.14 -24.67
N LYS A 216 -16.24 6.54 -25.69
CA LYS A 216 -15.60 5.65 -26.67
C LYS A 216 -14.23 6.17 -27.05
N LYS A 217 -13.40 5.29 -27.60
CA LYS A 217 -12.00 5.57 -27.95
C LYS A 217 -11.84 6.75 -28.93
N THR A 218 -12.81 6.95 -29.81
CA THR A 218 -12.81 8.05 -30.78
C THR A 218 -13.03 9.43 -30.16
N ASP A 219 -13.58 9.49 -28.93
CA ASP A 219 -13.79 10.76 -28.22
C ASP A 219 -12.48 11.34 -27.70
N VAL A 220 -11.44 10.50 -27.55
CA VAL A 220 -10.08 10.93 -27.25
C VAL A 220 -9.47 11.50 -28.53
N PRO A 221 -8.98 12.76 -28.56
CA PRO A 221 -8.30 13.32 -29.72
C PRO A 221 -7.07 12.52 -30.15
N GLU A 222 -6.72 12.53 -31.44
CA GLU A 222 -5.50 11.86 -31.93
C GLU A 222 -4.21 12.51 -31.43
N SER A 223 -4.27 13.84 -31.21
CA SER A 223 -3.20 14.63 -30.64
C SER A 223 -3.08 14.49 -29.12
N ALA A 224 -3.98 13.76 -28.46
CA ALA A 224 -3.94 13.60 -27.01
C ALA A 224 -2.79 12.67 -26.61
N GLU A 225 -1.92 13.17 -25.74
CA GLU A 225 -0.75 12.45 -25.24
C GLU A 225 -0.64 12.58 -23.73
N PHE A 226 -0.06 11.57 -23.09
CA PHE A 226 0.28 11.56 -21.68
C PHE A 226 1.77 11.30 -21.50
N LEU A 227 2.36 11.80 -20.42
CA LEU A 227 3.74 11.49 -20.04
C LEU A 227 3.76 10.13 -19.34
N ASP A 228 4.33 9.12 -20.01
CA ASP A 228 4.37 7.75 -19.49
C ASP A 228 5.40 7.64 -18.36
N PRO A 229 5.00 7.14 -17.16
CA PRO A 229 5.85 7.17 -15.98
C PRO A 229 7.06 6.23 -16.07
N TYR A 230 7.00 5.16 -16.87
CA TYR A 230 8.12 4.21 -17.01
C TYR A 230 9.17 4.66 -18.02
N SER A 231 8.73 5.22 -19.15
CA SER A 231 9.64 5.65 -20.22
C SER A 231 10.01 7.14 -20.14
N ASN A 232 9.32 7.93 -19.33
CA ASN A 232 9.42 9.38 -19.27
C ASN A 232 9.28 10.04 -20.66
N GLN A 233 8.37 9.51 -21.48
CA GLN A 233 8.11 9.98 -22.84
C GLN A 233 6.62 10.25 -23.05
N TRP A 234 6.32 11.24 -23.88
CA TRP A 234 4.95 11.49 -24.33
C TRP A 234 4.47 10.34 -25.22
N LYS A 235 3.31 9.77 -24.88
CA LYS A 235 2.70 8.63 -25.58
C LYS A 235 1.23 8.94 -25.91
N PRO A 236 0.69 8.41 -27.02
CA PRO A 236 -0.71 8.64 -27.38
C PRO A 236 -1.67 8.04 -26.36
N VAL A 237 -2.65 8.82 -25.88
CA VAL A 237 -3.68 8.36 -24.92
C VAL A 237 -4.49 7.20 -25.51
N ARG A 238 -4.77 7.21 -26.82
CA ARG A 238 -5.48 6.12 -27.52
C ARG A 238 -4.74 4.77 -27.48
N LYS A 239 -3.47 4.74 -27.11
CA LYS A 239 -2.65 3.53 -27.00
C LYS A 239 -2.33 3.18 -25.53
N ALA A 240 -2.83 3.96 -24.58
CA ALA A 240 -2.60 3.73 -23.17
C ALA A 240 -3.39 2.52 -22.64
N VAL A 241 -2.85 1.92 -21.59
CA VAL A 241 -3.57 1.10 -20.63
C VAL A 241 -3.58 1.82 -19.28
N VAL A 242 -4.51 1.46 -18.40
CA VAL A 242 -4.53 1.97 -17.03
C VAL A 242 -3.85 0.95 -16.15
N ALA A 243 -2.80 1.37 -15.44
CA ALA A 243 -2.16 0.61 -14.38
C ALA A 243 -2.78 0.97 -13.03
N ILE A 244 -2.95 -0.03 -12.17
CA ILE A 244 -3.42 0.12 -10.79
C ILE A 244 -2.23 -0.10 -9.86
N TRP A 245 -1.78 0.97 -9.21
CA TRP A 245 -0.63 1.04 -8.31
C TRP A 245 -1.04 0.99 -6.83
N LEU A 246 -2.08 0.21 -6.52
CA LEU A 246 -2.67 0.16 -5.19
C LEU A 246 -1.60 -0.23 -4.18
N GLY A 247 -1.23 0.73 -3.32
CA GLY A 247 -0.18 0.55 -2.32
C GLY A 247 1.15 0.03 -2.88
N GLY A 248 1.58 0.43 -4.09
CA GLY A 248 2.90 0.09 -4.65
C GLY A 248 3.05 -1.29 -5.28
N GLN A 249 4.30 -1.76 -5.40
CA GLN A 249 4.68 -3.09 -5.88
C GLN A 249 5.06 -3.97 -4.69
N ILE A 250 4.50 -5.18 -4.67
CA ILE A 250 4.85 -6.25 -3.75
C ILE A 250 5.77 -7.21 -4.52
N PRO A 251 7.01 -7.48 -4.05
CA PRO A 251 7.90 -8.45 -4.68
C PRO A 251 7.25 -9.83 -4.81
N GLN A 252 7.28 -10.40 -6.03
CA GLN A 252 6.81 -11.76 -6.34
C GLN A 252 7.79 -12.85 -5.94
#